data_AF-A0A9E0LGQ8-F1
#
_entry.id   AF-A0A9E0LGQ8-F1
#
_cell.length_a   1.000
_cell.length_b   1.000
_cell.length_c   1.000
_cell.angle_alpha   90.00
_cell.angle_beta   90.00
_cell.angle_gamma   90.00
#
_symmetry.space_group_name_H-M   'P 1'
#
loop_
_entity.id
_entity.type
_entity.pdbx_description
1 polymer ?
#
loop_
_entity_poly.entity_id
_entity_poly.type
_entity_poly.pdbx_seq_one_letter_code
_entity_poly.pdbx_strand_id
1 'polypeptide(L)'
;MGNDKPVCESREHVKKAEAVRDSDRGFVDWVMDEMGFPKEDADLKKVACIPKEQYEDSLRPKLNKAENAKVDQNVADMTKAINTGDLTKVGELFNRLAPRAENGAKPDEFFKRSGVKIADETFYQLNKELGKQGIDFDYRSMGVYSGDRSPSLIISREHKVDKNTTEHVELTLQGGTMKDFIKHSAAERMLIRDYGGPGAPPSEYIRQPLEGVGGKTAAETAYQEIMLPYRAAHRQK
;
A
#
# COMPACT_ATOMS: atom_id res chain seq x y z
N MET A 1 -5.27 13.33 12.29
CA MET A 1 -4.36 12.56 13.16
C MET A 1 -5.09 11.29 13.52
N GLY A 2 -4.82 10.19 12.82
CA GLY A 2 -5.53 8.92 13.01
C GLY A 2 -5.12 8.28 14.34
N ASN A 3 -6.11 7.78 15.08
CA ASN A 3 -5.88 6.91 16.23
C ASN A 3 -5.41 5.54 15.73
N ASP A 4 -4.17 5.44 15.28
CA ASP A 4 -3.56 4.14 14.96
C ASP A 4 -3.27 3.40 16.25
N LYS A 5 -4.06 2.35 16.50
CA LYS A 5 -3.87 1.49 17.66
C LYS A 5 -2.55 0.73 17.53
N PRO A 6 -1.74 0.67 18.60
CA PRO A 6 -0.47 -0.05 18.57
C PRO A 6 -0.68 -1.56 18.39
N VAL A 7 0.30 -2.23 17.79
CA VAL A 7 0.23 -3.67 17.49
C VAL A 7 0.87 -4.43 18.65
N CYS A 8 0.02 -5.15 19.38
CA CYS A 8 0.43 -6.13 20.39
C CYS A 8 0.55 -7.49 19.68
N GLU A 9 1.57 -8.29 20.01
CA GLU A 9 1.87 -9.63 19.43
C GLU A 9 2.72 -9.67 18.15
N SER A 10 3.27 -8.53 17.69
CA SER A 10 4.27 -8.58 16.62
C SER A 10 5.50 -9.40 17.01
N ARG A 11 6.23 -9.95 16.03
CA ARG A 11 7.46 -10.73 16.29
C ARG A 11 8.50 -9.96 17.11
N GLU A 12 8.60 -8.65 16.93
CA GLU A 12 9.45 -7.79 17.75
C GLU A 12 8.90 -7.57 19.16
N HIS A 13 7.57 -7.47 19.32
CA HIS A 13 6.93 -7.38 20.62
C HIS A 13 7.19 -8.66 21.43
N VAL A 14 7.03 -9.82 20.80
CA VAL A 14 7.36 -11.14 21.37
C VAL A 14 8.83 -11.20 21.77
N LYS A 15 9.75 -10.80 20.89
CA LYS A 15 11.19 -10.79 21.22
C LYS A 15 11.54 -9.88 22.39
N LYS A 16 10.92 -8.70 22.49
CA LYS A 16 11.13 -7.80 23.62
C LYS A 16 10.58 -8.41 24.91
N ALA A 17 9.43 -9.07 24.85
CA ALA A 17 8.86 -9.78 25.99
C ALA A 17 9.72 -10.98 26.40
N GLU A 18 10.27 -11.73 25.44
CA GLU A 18 11.23 -12.80 25.68
C GLU A 18 12.52 -12.27 26.30
N ALA A 19 13.03 -11.12 25.85
CA ALA A 19 14.23 -10.51 26.42
C ALA A 19 14.00 -10.03 27.87
N VAL A 20 12.83 -9.46 28.17
CA VAL A 20 12.45 -9.09 29.55
C VAL A 20 12.28 -10.34 30.42
N ARG A 21 11.63 -11.40 29.89
CA ARG A 21 11.56 -12.69 30.58
C ARG A 21 12.96 -13.21 30.87
N ASP A 22 13.85 -13.20 29.88
CA ASP A 22 15.19 -13.76 30.00
C ASP A 22 16.10 -12.92 30.91
N SER A 23 15.85 -11.61 31.07
CA SER A 23 16.55 -10.76 32.05
C SER A 23 16.03 -10.93 33.47
N ASP A 24 14.77 -11.33 33.64
CA ASP A 24 14.13 -11.54 34.94
C ASP A 24 14.37 -12.97 35.49
N ARG A 25 15.10 -13.82 34.75
CA ARG A 25 15.34 -15.22 35.12
C ARG A 25 16.31 -15.37 36.28
N GLY A 26 15.94 -16.25 37.21
CA GLY A 26 16.76 -16.66 38.34
C GLY A 26 17.62 -17.89 38.04
N PHE A 27 18.49 -18.25 39.00
CA PHE A 27 19.36 -19.44 38.93
C PHE A 27 18.56 -20.76 38.74
N VAL A 28 17.36 -20.84 39.31
CA VAL A 28 16.48 -22.03 39.24
C VAL A 28 15.93 -22.24 37.82
N ASP A 29 15.61 -21.17 37.10
CA ASP A 29 15.08 -21.24 35.73
C ASP A 29 16.15 -21.70 34.74
N TRP A 30 17.40 -21.30 34.96
CA TRP A 30 18.55 -21.75 34.18
C TRP A 30 18.78 -23.26 34.33
N VAL A 31 18.65 -23.78 35.56
CA VAL A 31 18.78 -25.22 35.86
C VAL A 31 17.65 -26.03 35.21
N MET A 32 16.42 -25.51 35.17
CA MET A 32 15.28 -26.18 34.51
C MET A 32 15.44 -26.24 32.98
N ASP A 33 15.99 -25.18 32.36
CA ASP A 33 16.30 -25.15 30.94
C ASP A 33 17.35 -26.21 30.55
N GLU A 34 18.40 -26.39 31.36
CA GLU A 34 19.46 -27.37 31.12
C GLU A 34 18.97 -28.83 31.26
N MET A 35 17.92 -29.04 32.05
CA MET A 35 17.20 -30.31 32.16
C MET A 35 16.14 -30.52 31.05
N GLY A 36 15.99 -29.58 30.12
CA GLY A 36 15.12 -29.70 28.95
C GLY A 36 13.64 -29.44 29.24
N PHE A 37 13.29 -28.81 30.36
CA PHE A 37 11.91 -28.41 30.63
C PHE A 37 11.47 -27.26 29.72
N PRO A 38 10.20 -27.26 29.26
CA PRO A 38 9.69 -26.20 28.40
C PRO A 38 9.69 -24.85 29.15
N LYS A 39 10.14 -23.80 28.45
CA LYS A 39 10.18 -22.43 28.96
C LYS A 39 8.77 -21.91 29.18
N GLU A 40 8.55 -21.16 30.27
CA GLU A 40 7.33 -20.36 30.41
C GLU A 40 7.21 -19.33 29.28
N ASP A 41 5.99 -19.14 28.79
CA ASP A 41 5.68 -18.18 27.74
C ASP A 41 5.98 -16.74 28.21
N ALA A 42 6.48 -15.90 27.31
CA ALA A 42 6.79 -14.51 27.63
C ALA A 42 5.52 -13.70 27.88
N ASP A 43 5.46 -12.96 29.00
CA ASP A 43 4.32 -12.11 29.33
C ASP A 43 4.33 -10.84 28.47
N LEU A 44 3.52 -10.86 27.41
CA LEU A 44 3.35 -9.78 26.45
C LEU A 44 2.75 -8.50 27.08
N LYS A 45 2.19 -8.56 28.29
CA LYS A 45 1.66 -7.38 28.99
C LYS A 45 2.74 -6.54 29.68
N LYS A 46 3.96 -7.10 29.84
CA LYS A 46 5.10 -6.41 30.46
C LYS A 46 5.85 -5.49 29.49
N VAL A 47 5.52 -5.52 28.20
CA VAL A 47 6.17 -4.71 27.17
C VAL A 47 5.13 -3.82 26.50
N ALA A 48 5.49 -2.58 26.21
CA ALA A 48 4.64 -1.68 25.46
C ALA A 48 4.46 -2.19 24.01
N CYS A 49 3.21 -2.23 23.55
CA CYS A 49 2.90 -2.59 22.17
C CYS A 49 3.62 -1.66 21.19
N ILE A 50 3.97 -2.20 20.02
CA ILE A 50 4.79 -1.49 19.05
C ILE A 50 3.90 -0.50 18.28
N PRO A 51 4.33 0.76 18.05
CA PRO A 51 3.63 1.67 17.16
C PRO A 51 3.40 1.01 15.80
N LYS A 52 2.22 1.20 15.21
CA LYS A 52 1.85 0.58 13.93
C LYS A 52 2.89 0.83 12.83
N GLU A 53 3.46 2.03 12.77
CA GLU A 53 4.55 2.38 11.84
C GLU A 53 5.79 1.50 12.02
N GLN A 54 6.21 1.24 13.27
CA GLN A 54 7.35 0.35 13.55
C GLN A 54 7.03 -1.11 13.19
N TYR A 55 5.78 -1.52 13.37
CA TYR A 55 5.34 -2.86 12.97
C TYR A 55 5.32 -3.02 11.45
N GLU A 56 4.72 -2.07 10.72
CA GLU A 56 4.76 -2.03 9.26
C GLU A 56 6.19 -1.98 8.75
N ASP A 57 7.07 -1.22 9.42
CA ASP A 57 8.49 -1.18 9.09
C ASP A 57 9.20 -2.53 9.28
N SER A 58 8.77 -3.33 10.26
CA SER A 58 9.31 -4.68 10.48
C SER A 58 8.90 -5.70 9.42
N LEU A 59 7.79 -5.45 8.72
CA LEU A 59 7.28 -6.28 7.63
C LEU A 59 7.91 -5.92 6.27
N ARG A 60 8.58 -4.77 6.17
CA ARG A 60 9.20 -4.29 4.94
C ARG A 60 10.34 -5.20 4.46
N PRO A 61 10.55 -5.29 3.15
CA PRO A 61 11.67 -6.03 2.60
C PRO A 61 13.00 -5.38 3.02
N LYS A 62 13.93 -6.19 3.54
CA LYS A 62 15.29 -5.72 3.82
C LYS A 62 16.03 -5.47 2.51
N LEU A 63 16.38 -4.21 2.26
CA LEU A 63 17.08 -3.76 1.06
C LEU A 63 18.57 -3.54 1.32
N ASN A 64 19.41 -3.89 0.35
CA ASN A 64 20.81 -3.52 0.33
C ASN A 64 21.01 -2.06 -0.15
N LYS A 65 22.23 -1.55 -0.10
CA LYS A 65 22.53 -0.14 -0.46
C LYS A 65 22.17 0.20 -1.91
N ALA A 66 22.39 -0.72 -2.86
CA ALA A 66 22.08 -0.50 -4.26
C ALA A 66 20.57 -0.55 -4.54
N GLU A 67 19.84 -1.41 -3.82
CA GLU A 67 18.37 -1.47 -3.85
C GLU A 67 17.75 -0.18 -3.29
N ASN A 68 18.24 0.32 -2.15
CA ASN A 68 17.79 1.60 -1.59
C ASN A 68 18.01 2.78 -2.56
N ALA A 69 19.19 2.87 -3.18
CA ALA A 69 19.46 3.92 -4.15
C ALA A 69 18.49 3.89 -5.36
N LYS A 70 18.07 2.69 -5.79
CA LYS A 70 17.05 2.53 -6.82
C LYS A 70 15.67 2.96 -6.34
N VAL A 71 15.29 2.63 -5.11
CA VAL A 71 14.04 3.09 -4.50
C VAL A 71 13.99 4.62 -4.50
N ASP A 72 15.04 5.28 -3.98
CA ASP A 72 15.11 6.74 -3.91
C ASP A 72 14.94 7.38 -5.30
N GLN A 73 15.61 6.81 -6.32
CA GLN A 73 15.47 7.25 -7.70
C GLN A 73 14.05 7.06 -8.22
N ASN A 74 13.45 5.89 -8.00
CA ASN A 74 12.10 5.59 -8.47
C ASN A 74 11.05 6.50 -7.83
N VAL A 75 11.17 6.77 -6.52
CA VAL A 75 10.28 7.69 -5.79
C VAL A 75 10.41 9.10 -6.36
N ALA A 76 11.63 9.57 -6.63
CA ALA A 76 11.86 10.89 -7.22
C ALA A 76 11.26 10.99 -8.64
N ASP A 77 11.47 9.98 -9.48
CA ASP A 77 10.95 9.94 -10.85
C ASP A 77 9.42 9.89 -10.88
N MET A 78 8.81 9.04 -10.04
CA MET A 78 7.35 8.95 -9.88
C MET A 78 6.77 10.27 -9.38
N THR A 79 7.36 10.87 -8.35
CA THR A 79 6.93 12.17 -7.82
C THR A 79 6.96 13.25 -8.89
N LYS A 80 8.04 13.28 -9.69
CA LYS A 80 8.18 14.23 -10.80
C LYS A 80 7.09 13.99 -11.85
N ALA A 81 6.82 12.74 -12.24
CA ALA A 81 5.77 12.41 -13.19
C ALA A 81 4.38 12.82 -12.66
N ILE A 82 4.09 12.52 -11.39
CA ILE A 82 2.84 12.89 -10.73
C ILE A 82 2.63 14.42 -10.78
N ASN A 83 3.67 15.19 -10.49
CA ASN A 83 3.61 16.65 -10.50
C ASN A 83 3.30 17.24 -11.89
N THR A 84 3.65 16.54 -12.97
CA THR A 84 3.25 16.99 -14.33
C THR A 84 1.74 16.90 -14.55
N GLY A 85 1.05 16.03 -13.81
CA GLY A 85 -0.35 15.69 -14.05
C GLY A 85 -0.58 14.86 -15.31
N ASP A 86 0.46 14.29 -15.92
CA ASP A 86 0.36 13.45 -17.11
C ASP A 86 0.28 11.97 -16.71
N LEU A 87 -0.89 11.35 -16.93
CA LEU A 87 -1.12 9.94 -16.62
C LEU A 87 -0.22 9.02 -17.46
N THR A 88 0.15 9.44 -18.67
CA THR A 88 1.01 8.65 -19.56
C THR A 88 2.37 8.40 -18.93
N LYS A 89 2.97 9.47 -18.36
CA LYS A 89 4.27 9.38 -17.69
C LYS A 89 4.24 8.51 -16.44
N VAL A 90 3.16 8.58 -15.66
CA VAL A 90 2.97 7.73 -14.49
C VAL A 90 2.89 6.26 -14.92
N GLY A 91 2.11 5.95 -15.96
CA GLY A 91 1.99 4.57 -16.44
C GLY A 91 3.23 4.04 -17.15
N GLU A 92 4.02 4.89 -17.83
CA GLU A 92 5.32 4.52 -18.39
C GLU A 92 6.32 4.13 -17.30
N LEU A 93 6.39 4.91 -16.23
CA LEU A 93 7.23 4.60 -15.07
C LEU A 93 6.72 3.34 -14.37
N PHE A 94 5.42 3.24 -14.11
CA PHE A 94 4.82 2.04 -13.53
C PHE A 94 5.20 0.77 -14.32
N ASN A 95 5.07 0.79 -15.64
CA ASN A 95 5.43 -0.37 -16.47
C ASN A 95 6.93 -0.74 -16.41
N ARG A 96 7.80 0.23 -16.12
CA ARG A 96 9.24 0.00 -15.94
C ARG A 96 9.54 -0.57 -14.55
N LEU A 97 8.84 -0.08 -13.53
CA LEU A 97 9.06 -0.41 -12.13
C LEU A 97 8.44 -1.76 -11.75
N ALA A 98 7.27 -2.06 -12.31
CA ALA A 98 6.48 -3.20 -11.91
C ALA A 98 7.05 -4.51 -12.47
N PRO A 99 7.63 -5.39 -11.62
CA PRO A 99 8.05 -6.72 -12.05
C PRO A 99 6.88 -7.53 -12.59
N ARG A 100 7.17 -8.36 -13.58
CA ARG A 100 6.22 -9.28 -14.22
C ARG A 100 6.51 -10.71 -13.82
N ALA A 101 5.47 -11.46 -13.50
CA ALA A 101 5.61 -12.88 -13.24
C ALA A 101 5.64 -13.64 -14.58
N GLU A 102 6.69 -14.43 -14.81
CA GLU A 102 6.77 -15.33 -15.96
C GLU A 102 5.86 -16.54 -15.76
N ASN A 103 5.43 -17.18 -16.85
CA ASN A 103 4.66 -18.41 -16.80
C ASN A 103 5.45 -19.52 -16.09
N GLY A 104 4.92 -20.02 -14.96
CA GLY A 104 5.55 -21.06 -14.14
C GLY A 104 6.26 -20.55 -12.88
N ALA A 105 6.38 -19.22 -12.67
CA ALA A 105 6.91 -18.69 -11.42
C ALA A 105 6.03 -19.09 -10.22
N LYS A 106 6.64 -19.62 -9.15
CA LYS A 106 5.97 -19.82 -7.87
C LYS A 106 5.82 -18.47 -7.16
N PRO A 107 4.67 -18.17 -6.52
CA PRO A 107 4.44 -16.90 -5.84
C PRO A 107 5.58 -16.53 -4.87
N ASP A 108 5.98 -17.46 -4.00
CA ASP A 108 7.01 -17.21 -2.98
C ASP A 108 8.39 -16.88 -3.56
N GLU A 109 8.73 -17.45 -4.72
CA GLU A 109 10.00 -17.16 -5.41
C GLU A 109 9.94 -15.80 -6.11
N PHE A 110 8.77 -15.45 -6.66
CA PHE A 110 8.53 -14.16 -7.28
C PHE A 110 8.66 -13.02 -6.27
N PHE A 111 7.97 -13.09 -5.12
CA PHE A 111 8.04 -12.05 -4.07
C PHE A 111 9.43 -11.86 -3.46
N LYS A 112 10.31 -12.86 -3.56
CA LYS A 112 11.71 -12.74 -3.08
C LYS A 112 12.63 -11.99 -4.05
N ARG A 113 12.22 -11.74 -5.30
CA ARG A 113 13.04 -11.05 -6.31
C ARG A 113 13.35 -9.62 -5.89
N SER A 114 14.58 -9.18 -6.14
CA SER A 114 15.02 -7.80 -5.85
C SER A 114 14.11 -6.75 -6.49
N GLY A 115 13.65 -6.97 -7.72
CA GLY A 115 12.71 -6.06 -8.39
C GLY A 115 11.37 -5.90 -7.68
N VAL A 116 10.83 -6.96 -7.06
CA VAL A 116 9.58 -6.89 -6.28
C VAL A 116 9.80 -6.10 -5.01
N LYS A 117 10.88 -6.40 -4.27
CA LYS A 117 11.25 -5.65 -3.07
C LYS A 117 11.43 -4.15 -3.32
N ILE A 118 12.09 -3.80 -4.43
CA ILE A 118 12.29 -2.40 -4.83
C ILE A 118 10.94 -1.75 -5.16
N ALA A 119 10.07 -2.42 -5.92
CA ALA A 119 8.76 -1.89 -6.28
C ALA A 119 7.88 -1.68 -5.05
N ASP A 120 7.74 -2.70 -4.20
CA ASP A 120 6.95 -2.65 -2.96
C ASP A 120 7.40 -1.47 -2.08
N GLU A 121 8.70 -1.32 -1.89
CA GLU A 121 9.27 -0.23 -1.10
C GLU A 121 9.06 1.15 -1.77
N THR A 122 9.18 1.22 -3.10
CA THR A 122 8.93 2.46 -3.86
C THR A 122 7.51 2.96 -3.65
N PHE A 123 6.51 2.08 -3.82
CA PHE A 123 5.10 2.46 -3.66
C PHE A 123 4.74 2.71 -2.20
N TYR A 124 5.33 1.98 -1.25
CA TYR A 124 5.18 2.28 0.17
C TYR A 124 5.63 3.72 0.49
N GLN A 125 6.85 4.11 0.10
CA GLN A 125 7.36 5.45 0.37
C GLN A 125 6.55 6.54 -0.33
N LEU A 126 6.12 6.29 -1.56
CA LEU A 126 5.26 7.20 -2.31
C LEU A 126 3.92 7.42 -1.58
N ASN A 127 3.31 6.35 -1.06
CA ASN A 127 2.05 6.42 -0.32
C ASN A 127 2.16 7.14 1.02
N LYS A 128 3.34 7.20 1.66
CA LYS A 128 3.53 8.03 2.87
C LYS A 128 3.28 9.52 2.60
N GLU A 129 3.61 9.99 1.40
CA GLU A 129 3.38 11.38 1.00
C GLU A 129 1.98 11.57 0.40
N LEU A 130 1.55 10.69 -0.49
CA LEU A 130 0.22 10.75 -1.12
C LEU A 130 -0.92 10.60 -0.09
N GLY A 131 -0.75 9.72 0.89
CA GLY A 131 -1.72 9.46 1.95
C GLY A 131 -2.02 10.69 2.82
N LYS A 132 -1.10 11.66 2.89
CA LYS A 132 -1.37 12.96 3.56
C LYS A 132 -2.52 13.73 2.89
N GLN A 133 -2.81 13.43 1.63
CA GLN A 133 -3.87 14.01 0.82
C GLN A 133 -5.05 13.04 0.59
N GLY A 134 -5.04 11.87 1.26
CA GLY A 134 -6.05 10.83 1.10
C GLY A 134 -5.98 10.10 -0.25
N ILE A 135 -4.82 10.09 -0.89
CA ILE A 135 -4.59 9.39 -2.16
C ILE A 135 -3.78 8.13 -1.89
N ASP A 136 -4.18 7.04 -2.54
CA ASP A 136 -3.49 5.75 -2.44
C ASP A 136 -3.09 5.22 -3.82
N PHE A 137 -1.87 4.69 -3.91
CA PHE A 137 -1.35 3.95 -5.05
C PHE A 137 -1.17 2.49 -4.61
N ASP A 138 -2.20 1.66 -4.82
CA ASP A 138 -2.15 0.22 -4.57
C ASP A 138 -1.51 -0.50 -5.76
N TYR A 139 -0.27 -0.93 -5.54
CA TYR A 139 0.49 -1.72 -6.49
C TYR A 139 0.24 -3.21 -6.28
N ARG A 140 -0.26 -3.87 -7.33
CA ARG A 140 -0.45 -5.33 -7.34
C ARG A 140 0.54 -5.95 -8.33
N SER A 141 1.52 -6.66 -7.80
CA SER A 141 2.60 -7.27 -8.56
C SER A 141 2.18 -8.45 -9.43
N MET A 142 1.11 -9.15 -9.05
CA MET A 142 0.44 -10.17 -9.85
C MET A 142 -1.00 -9.71 -10.08
N GLY A 143 -1.25 -8.98 -11.16
CA GLY A 143 -2.62 -8.57 -11.49
C GLY A 143 -3.48 -9.81 -11.75
N VAL A 144 -4.65 -9.84 -11.11
CA VAL A 144 -5.64 -10.90 -11.32
C VAL A 144 -6.63 -10.38 -12.35
N TYR A 145 -6.25 -10.46 -13.63
CA TYR A 145 -7.22 -10.33 -14.70
C TYR A 145 -6.99 -11.43 -15.73
N SER A 146 -7.96 -12.36 -15.81
CA SER A 146 -8.19 -13.29 -16.93
C SER A 146 -6.96 -14.03 -17.48
N GLY A 147 -6.06 -14.50 -16.61
CA GLY A 147 -4.92 -15.32 -17.02
C GLY A 147 -3.68 -14.55 -17.50
N ASP A 148 -3.70 -13.21 -17.44
CA ASP A 148 -2.55 -12.38 -17.77
C ASP A 148 -1.85 -11.93 -16.48
N ARG A 149 -0.57 -12.29 -16.33
CA ARG A 149 0.24 -12.05 -15.11
C ARG A 149 0.79 -10.62 -15.05
N SER A 150 0.03 -9.67 -15.57
CA SER A 150 0.45 -8.28 -15.70
C SER A 150 0.22 -7.57 -14.38
N PRO A 151 1.19 -6.79 -13.87
CA PRO A 151 0.98 -6.01 -12.66
C PRO A 151 -0.12 -4.97 -12.88
N SER A 152 -0.82 -4.54 -11.83
CA SER A 152 -1.76 -3.42 -11.91
C SER A 152 -1.40 -2.34 -10.89
N LEU A 153 -1.69 -1.08 -11.23
CA LEU A 153 -1.60 0.04 -10.32
C LEU A 153 -2.99 0.64 -10.16
N ILE A 154 -3.51 0.63 -8.93
CA ILE A 154 -4.79 1.22 -8.59
C ILE A 154 -4.49 2.55 -7.91
N ILE A 155 -4.92 3.63 -8.54
CA ILE A 155 -4.82 4.98 -8.02
C ILE A 155 -6.20 5.34 -7.51
N SER A 156 -6.34 5.64 -6.24
CA SER A 156 -7.64 5.91 -5.65
C SER A 156 -7.63 7.05 -4.66
N ARG A 157 -8.83 7.58 -4.41
CA ARG A 157 -9.07 8.57 -3.37
C ARG A 157 -10.48 8.42 -2.84
N GLU A 158 -10.56 8.37 -1.52
CA GLU A 158 -11.81 8.49 -0.78
C GLU A 158 -11.91 9.87 -0.15
N HIS A 159 -13.09 10.47 -0.22
CA HIS A 159 -13.37 11.69 0.54
C HIS A 159 -14.84 11.79 0.92
N LYS A 160 -15.09 12.46 2.04
CA LYS A 160 -16.46 12.71 2.51
C LYS A 160 -17.09 13.82 1.67
N VAL A 161 -18.24 13.53 1.08
CA VAL A 161 -19.11 14.50 0.42
C VAL A 161 -19.97 15.21 1.46
N ASP A 162 -20.51 14.45 2.41
CA ASP A 162 -21.26 14.95 3.55
C ASP A 162 -21.06 14.04 4.79
N LYS A 163 -21.90 14.17 5.81
CA LYS A 163 -21.78 13.39 7.06
C LYS A 163 -21.95 11.88 6.86
N ASN A 164 -22.76 11.49 5.87
CA ASN A 164 -23.22 10.13 5.63
C ASN A 164 -22.82 9.61 4.25
N THR A 165 -22.29 10.46 3.38
CA THR A 165 -21.87 10.11 2.02
C THR A 165 -20.36 10.21 1.85
N THR A 166 -19.75 9.14 1.38
CA THR A 166 -18.34 9.06 0.97
C THR A 166 -18.28 8.83 -0.52
N GLU A 167 -17.44 9.58 -1.23
CA GLU A 167 -17.12 9.35 -2.63
C GLU A 167 -15.75 8.68 -2.73
N HIS A 168 -15.72 7.53 -3.41
CA HIS A 168 -14.52 6.80 -3.80
C HIS A 168 -14.33 6.94 -5.31
N VAL A 169 -13.17 7.42 -5.73
CA VAL A 169 -12.80 7.51 -7.14
C VAL A 169 -11.58 6.63 -7.34
N GLU A 170 -11.66 5.74 -8.32
CA GLU A 170 -10.63 4.74 -8.59
C GLU A 170 -10.25 4.71 -10.07
N LEU A 171 -8.95 4.61 -10.31
CA LEU A 171 -8.34 4.36 -11.59
C LEU A 171 -7.46 3.12 -11.50
N THR A 172 -7.79 2.07 -12.24
CA THR A 172 -6.95 0.88 -12.38
C THR A 172 -6.16 0.95 -13.68
N LEU A 173 -4.84 1.07 -13.60
CA LEU A 173 -3.92 0.89 -14.72
C LEU A 173 -3.46 -0.56 -14.80
N GLN A 174 -3.75 -1.22 -15.93
CA GLN A 174 -3.22 -2.55 -16.20
C GLN A 174 -1.84 -2.43 -16.85
N GLY A 175 -0.83 -3.07 -16.26
CA GLY A 175 0.49 -3.19 -16.85
C GLY A 175 0.44 -3.94 -18.17
N GLY A 176 1.36 -3.64 -19.08
CA GLY A 176 1.32 -4.18 -20.45
C GLY A 176 2.33 -3.52 -21.38
N THR A 177 2.05 -3.48 -22.68
CA THR A 177 2.87 -2.67 -23.59
C THR A 177 2.56 -1.18 -23.38
N MET A 178 3.52 -0.29 -23.69
CA MET A 178 3.37 1.16 -23.53
C MET A 178 2.12 1.74 -24.20
N LYS A 179 1.64 1.12 -25.29
CA LYS A 179 0.50 1.64 -26.07
C LYS A 179 -0.88 1.19 -25.55
N ASP A 180 -0.92 0.20 -24.66
CA ASP A 180 -2.16 -0.50 -24.32
C ASP A 180 -2.71 -0.14 -22.93
N PHE A 181 -1.88 0.37 -22.02
CA PHE A 181 -2.25 0.49 -20.61
C PHE A 181 -3.38 1.51 -20.34
N ILE A 182 -3.39 2.68 -21.02
CA ILE A 182 -4.49 3.66 -20.87
C ILE A 182 -5.78 3.10 -21.50
N LYS A 183 -5.66 2.40 -22.62
CA LYS A 183 -6.82 1.82 -23.32
C LYS A 183 -7.51 0.72 -22.50
N HIS A 184 -6.74 -0.01 -21.71
CA HIS A 184 -7.24 -1.06 -20.81
C HIS A 184 -7.39 -0.59 -19.36
N SER A 185 -7.22 0.70 -19.11
CA SER A 185 -7.45 1.24 -17.78
C SER A 185 -8.94 1.41 -17.50
N ALA A 186 -9.34 1.06 -16.28
CA ALA A 186 -10.70 1.21 -15.82
C ALA A 186 -10.78 2.40 -14.86
N ALA A 187 -11.85 3.18 -14.96
CA ALA A 187 -12.12 4.30 -14.07
C ALA A 187 -13.54 4.18 -13.53
N GLU A 188 -13.66 4.09 -12.21
CA GLU A 188 -14.94 3.95 -11.53
C GLU A 188 -15.09 5.04 -10.47
N ARG A 189 -16.30 5.57 -10.34
CA ARG A 189 -16.72 6.37 -9.19
C ARG A 189 -17.76 5.59 -8.41
N MET A 190 -17.63 5.58 -7.09
CA MET A 190 -18.58 4.96 -6.19
C MET A 190 -18.99 5.96 -5.13
N LEU A 191 -20.30 6.17 -4.98
CA LEU A 191 -20.87 6.87 -3.84
C LEU A 191 -21.35 5.83 -2.83
N ILE A 192 -20.81 5.93 -1.62
CA ILE A 192 -21.15 5.08 -0.48
C ILE A 192 -21.98 5.93 0.48
N ARG A 193 -23.24 5.55 0.69
CA ARG A 193 -24.13 6.19 1.66
C ARG A 193 -24.34 5.30 2.85
N ASP A 194 -23.86 5.75 4.00
CA ASP A 194 -24.02 5.07 5.28
C ASP A 194 -25.21 5.68 6.04
N TYR A 195 -26.26 4.88 6.24
CA TYR A 195 -27.48 5.30 6.92
C TYR A 195 -27.38 5.25 8.46
N GLY A 196 -26.27 4.69 9.00
CA GLY A 196 -25.84 4.80 10.40
C GLY A 196 -26.92 4.63 11.48
N GLY A 197 -27.06 3.41 12.02
CA GLY A 197 -27.86 3.18 13.25
C GLY A 197 -28.35 1.74 13.41
N PRO A 198 -28.70 1.31 14.63
CA PRO A 198 -29.37 0.03 14.84
C PRO A 198 -30.71 0.03 14.08
N GLY A 199 -30.86 -0.87 13.11
CA GLY A 199 -32.08 -0.98 12.27
C GLY A 199 -32.09 -0.11 11.01
N ALA A 200 -31.00 0.61 10.70
CA ALA A 200 -30.87 1.33 9.43
C ALA A 200 -30.70 0.35 8.24
N PRO A 201 -31.15 0.73 7.03
CA PRO A 201 -30.91 -0.06 5.83
C PRO A 201 -29.40 -0.22 5.56
N PRO A 202 -29.00 -1.29 4.84
CA PRO A 202 -27.60 -1.48 4.46
C PRO A 202 -27.09 -0.30 3.65
N SER A 203 -25.78 -0.04 3.73
CA SER A 203 -25.12 1.02 2.98
C SER A 203 -25.45 0.90 1.49
N GLU A 204 -25.80 2.03 0.87
CA GLU A 204 -26.11 2.09 -0.55
C GLU A 204 -24.83 2.40 -1.32
N TYR A 205 -24.55 1.58 -2.35
CA TYR A 205 -23.40 1.72 -3.22
C TYR A 205 -23.86 2.08 -4.62
N ILE A 206 -23.62 3.32 -5.03
CA ILE A 206 -23.99 3.81 -6.37
C ILE A 206 -22.71 3.86 -7.19
N ARG A 207 -22.55 2.92 -8.12
CA ARG A 207 -21.46 2.95 -9.11
C ARG A 207 -21.84 3.83 -10.28
N GLN A 208 -20.94 4.72 -10.64
CA GLN A 208 -21.04 5.57 -11.81
C GLN A 208 -19.77 5.37 -12.64
N PRO A 209 -19.89 4.90 -13.90
CA PRO A 209 -18.74 4.91 -14.79
C PRO A 209 -18.31 6.35 -15.01
N LEU A 210 -17.01 6.60 -14.98
CA LEU A 210 -16.46 7.90 -15.34
C LEU A 210 -16.42 8.03 -16.86
N GLU A 211 -16.83 9.18 -17.37
CA GLU A 211 -16.76 9.50 -18.80
C GLU A 211 -15.57 10.41 -19.09
N GLY A 212 -15.03 10.30 -20.31
CA GLY A 212 -14.00 11.21 -20.78
C GLY A 212 -14.57 12.59 -21.09
N VAL A 213 -13.87 13.66 -20.70
CA VAL A 213 -14.30 15.04 -20.94
C VAL A 213 -13.22 15.82 -21.70
N GLY A 214 -13.63 16.60 -22.71
CA GLY A 214 -12.74 17.53 -23.40
C GLY A 214 -11.59 16.86 -24.16
N GLY A 215 -11.86 15.71 -24.82
CA GLY A 215 -10.86 14.96 -25.58
C GLY A 215 -9.95 14.05 -24.74
N LYS A 216 -10.17 13.99 -23.42
CA LYS A 216 -9.50 13.05 -22.51
C LYS A 216 -10.29 11.77 -22.37
N THR A 217 -9.60 10.68 -22.09
CA THR A 217 -10.19 9.40 -21.67
C THR A 217 -10.80 9.48 -20.26
N ALA A 218 -11.64 8.52 -19.91
CA ALA A 218 -12.18 8.38 -18.56
C ALA A 218 -11.07 8.26 -17.50
N ALA A 219 -10.02 7.51 -17.81
CA ALA A 219 -8.87 7.30 -16.95
C ALA A 219 -8.07 8.59 -16.71
N GLU A 220 -7.80 9.36 -17.77
CA GLU A 220 -7.15 10.66 -17.62
C GLU A 220 -8.01 11.62 -16.78
N THR A 221 -9.34 11.57 -16.95
CA THR A 221 -10.27 12.41 -16.18
C THR A 221 -10.24 12.01 -14.69
N ALA A 222 -10.35 10.72 -14.39
CA ALA A 222 -10.25 10.18 -13.04
C ALA A 222 -8.92 10.55 -12.37
N TYR A 223 -7.80 10.41 -13.08
CA TYR A 223 -6.48 10.77 -12.58
C TYR A 223 -6.38 12.25 -12.21
N GLN A 224 -6.90 13.16 -13.05
CA GLN A 224 -6.89 14.59 -12.72
C GLN A 224 -7.68 14.90 -11.45
N GLU A 225 -8.82 14.23 -11.27
CA GLU A 225 -9.70 14.42 -10.12
C GLU A 225 -9.09 13.87 -8.83
N ILE A 226 -8.57 12.65 -8.87
CA ILE A 226 -7.89 12.00 -7.74
C ILE A 226 -6.68 12.84 -7.29
N MET A 227 -5.86 13.30 -8.23
CA MET A 227 -4.62 14.02 -7.93
C MET A 227 -4.80 15.51 -7.63
N LEU A 228 -6.00 16.05 -7.79
CA LEU A 228 -6.29 17.48 -7.59
C LEU A 228 -5.77 18.04 -6.26
N PRO A 229 -6.05 17.44 -5.07
CA PRO A 229 -5.60 17.99 -3.79
C PRO A 229 -4.07 17.96 -3.65
N TYR A 230 -3.42 16.89 -4.11
CA TYR A 230 -1.97 16.78 -4.09
C TYR A 230 -1.31 17.85 -4.94
N ARG A 231 -1.81 18.06 -6.16
CA ARG A 231 -1.30 19.12 -7.03
C ARG A 231 -1.60 20.51 -6.47
N ALA A 232 -2.72 20.72 -5.80
CA ALA A 232 -3.02 21.99 -5.14
C ALA A 232 -2.03 22.28 -3.99
N ALA A 233 -1.67 21.27 -3.20
CA ALA A 233 -0.68 21.37 -2.12
C ALA A 233 0.76 21.58 -2.64
N HIS A 234 1.08 21.11 -3.86
CA HIS A 234 2.42 21.16 -4.44
C HIS A 234 2.59 22.12 -5.62
N ARG A 235 1.59 22.96 -5.92
CA ARG A 235 1.78 24.11 -6.82
C ARG A 235 2.77 25.05 -6.16
N GLN A 236 3.96 25.16 -6.75
CA GLN A 236 4.97 26.14 -6.37
C GLN A 236 4.31 27.53 -6.37
N LYS A 237 4.48 28.26 -5.26
CA LYS A 237 4.40 29.73 -5.27
C LYS A 237 5.60 30.29 -6.02
#